data_AF-A0A0D0RRH0-F1
#
_entry.id   AF-A0A0D0RRH0-F1
#
_cell.length_a   1.000
_cell.length_b   1.000
_cell.length_c   1.000
_cell.angle_alpha   90.00
_cell.angle_beta   90.00
_cell.angle_gamma   90.00
#
_symmetry.space_group_name_H-M   'P 1'
#
loop_
_entity.id
_entity.type
_entity.pdbx_description
1 polymer ?
#
loop_
_entity_poly.entity_id
_entity_poly.type
_entity_poly.pdbx_seq_one_letter_code
_entity_poly.pdbx_strand_id
1 'polypeptide(L)' 'MKQYIFNFSTHHQQPVVWEEAIIARGMMDACIKAKKLCRQYEREKQIPIRIQYKGVRYCNEDIA' A
#
# COMPACT_ATOMS: atom_id res chain seq x y z
N MET A 1 -3.92 0.71 16.76
CA MET A 1 -2.73 0.21 16.00
C MET A 1 -2.37 1.13 14.81
N LYS A 2 -1.09 1.16 14.35
CA LYS A 2 -0.65 1.97 13.18
C LYS A 2 -0.89 1.24 11.85
N GLN A 3 -1.43 1.96 10.87
CA GLN A 3 -1.59 1.52 9.48
C GLN A 3 -0.73 2.39 8.57
N TYR A 4 0.06 1.77 7.70
CA TYR A 4 0.88 2.47 6.70
C TYR A 4 0.13 2.48 5.38
N ILE A 5 -0.11 3.68 4.86
CA ILE A 5 -0.91 3.88 3.66
C ILE A 5 0.04 3.95 2.46
N PHE A 6 -0.24 3.11 1.46
CA PHE A 6 0.47 3.09 0.18
C PHE A 6 -0.53 3.26 -0.96
N ASN A 7 -0.16 4.11 -1.93
CA ASN A 7 -0.83 4.19 -3.20
C ASN A 7 -0.23 3.16 -4.15
N PHE A 8 -1.10 2.40 -4.80
CA PHE A 8 -0.75 1.50 -5.89
C PHE A 8 -1.30 2.09 -7.19
N SER A 9 -0.56 1.94 -8.28
CA SER A 9 -1.02 2.40 -9.59
C SER A 9 -0.55 1.51 -10.73
N THR A 10 -1.39 1.30 -11.74
CA THR A 10 -1.00 0.59 -12.97
C THR A 10 -0.10 1.46 -13.84
N HIS A 11 0.86 0.84 -14.53
CA HIS A 11 1.75 1.53 -15.47
C HIS A 11 1.12 1.71 -16.86
N HIS A 12 0.02 2.47 -16.97
CA HIS A 12 -0.69 2.79 -18.22
C HIS A 12 -0.85 4.29 -18.45
N GLN A 13 -1.22 4.70 -19.68
CA GLN A 13 -1.54 6.09 -20.03
C GLN A 13 -2.69 6.67 -19.19
N GLN A 14 -3.61 5.81 -18.75
CA GLN A 14 -4.63 6.12 -17.75
C GLN A 14 -4.43 5.17 -16.54
N PRO A 15 -3.66 5.59 -15.53
CA PRO A 15 -3.35 4.73 -14.40
C PRO A 15 -4.59 4.55 -13.50
N VAL A 16 -4.92 3.30 -13.19
CA VAL A 16 -5.85 3.00 -12.10
C VAL A 16 -5.08 3.14 -10.80
N VAL A 17 -5.53 4.03 -9.91
CA VAL A 17 -4.89 4.30 -8.61
C VAL A 17 -5.79 3.80 -7.49
N TRP A 18 -5.22 3.10 -6.52
CA TRP A 18 -5.94 2.68 -5.31
C TRP A 18 -5.04 2.73 -4.07
N GLU A 19 -5.66 2.69 -2.90
CA GLU A 19 -4.98 2.76 -1.61
C GLU A 19 -5.03 1.43 -0.87
N GLU A 20 -3.91 1.05 -0.28
CA GLU A 20 -3.81 -0.06 0.65
C GLU A 20 -3.38 0.44 2.03
N ALA A 21 -4.12 0.03 3.07
CA ALA A 21 -3.80 0.30 4.45
C ALA A 21 -3.14 -0.93 5.09
N ILE A 22 -1.82 -0.88 5.25
CA ILE A 22 -1.02 -2.02 5.70
C ILE A 22 -0.74 -1.90 7.20
N ILE A 23 -1.27 -2.83 7.99
CA ILE A 23 -0.91 -2.97 9.41
C ILE A 23 0.51 -3.53 9.49
N ALA A 24 1.41 -2.80 10.14
CA ALA A 24 2.80 -3.22 10.29
C ALA A 24 3.40 -2.69 11.60
N ARG A 25 4.43 -3.38 12.11
CA ARG A 25 5.13 -2.96 13.34
C ARG A 25 5.98 -1.71 13.17
N GLY A 26 6.41 -1.44 11.93
CA GLY A 26 7.28 -0.33 11.57
C GLY A 26 7.34 -0.14 10.06
N MET A 27 8.00 0.93 9.62
CA MET A 27 8.07 1.30 8.19
C MET A 27 8.77 0.22 7.35
N MET A 28 9.79 -0.46 7.89
CA MET A 28 10.48 -1.54 7.19
C MET A 28 9.55 -2.73 6.91
N ASP A 29 8.79 -3.17 7.92
CA ASP A 29 7.80 -4.24 7.79
C ASP A 29 6.68 -3.84 6.80
N ALA A 30 6.24 -2.57 6.87
CA ALA A 30 5.27 -2.02 5.95
C ALA A 30 5.74 -2.06 4.49
N CYS A 31 6.99 -1.64 4.22
CA CYS A 31 7.61 -1.71 2.90
C CYS A 31 7.74 -3.14 2.38
N ILE A 32 8.11 -4.10 3.24
CA ILE A 32 8.22 -5.51 2.85
C ILE A 32 6.85 -6.05 2.43
N LYS A 33 5.80 -5.74 3.19
CA LYS A 33 4.42 -6.12 2.87
C LYS A 33 3.91 -5.45 1.60
N ALA A 34 4.15 -4.15 1.44
CA ALA A 34 3.76 -3.40 0.23
C ALA A 34 4.42 -3.98 -1.03
N LYS A 35 5.71 -4.33 -0.98
CA LYS A 35 6.42 -4.97 -2.09
C LYS A 35 5.87 -6.36 -2.42
N LYS A 36 5.46 -7.13 -1.41
CA LYS A 36 4.80 -8.43 -1.64
C LYS A 36 3.46 -8.26 -2.36
N LEU A 37 2.62 -7.33 -1.91
CA LEU A 37 1.36 -6.99 -2.56
C LEU A 37 1.57 -6.49 -4.00
N CYS A 38 2.59 -5.65 -4.22
CA CYS A 38 2.96 -5.17 -5.56
C CYS A 38 3.20 -6.34 -6.52
N ARG A 39 4.06 -7.30 -6.13
CA ARG A 39 4.35 -8.49 -6.94
C ARG A 39 3.12 -9.37 -7.15
N GLN A 40 2.23 -9.44 -6.16
CA GLN A 40 0.97 -10.17 -6.29
C GLN A 40 0.07 -9.52 -7.35
N TYR A 41 -0.14 -8.20 -7.27
CA TYR A 41 -0.96 -7.48 -8.24
C TYR A 41 -0.35 -7.49 -9.65
N GLU A 42 0.98 -7.42 -9.78
CA GLU A 42 1.66 -7.56 -11.06
C GLU A 42 1.39 -8.92 -11.71
N ARG A 43 1.36 -10.00 -10.92
CA ARG A 43 1.01 -11.34 -11.39
C ARG A 43 -0.47 -11.48 -11.72
N GLU A 44 -1.36 -10.92 -10.91
CA GLU A 44 -2.81 -11.01 -11.13
C GLU A 44 -3.25 -10.21 -12.36
N LYS A 45 -2.68 -9.01 -12.54
CA LYS A 45 -3.07 -8.07 -13.61
C LYS A 45 -2.20 -8.18 -14.86
N GLN A 46 -1.09 -8.94 -14.80
CA GLN A 46 -0.11 -9.07 -15.89
C GLN A 46 0.44 -7.71 -16.38
N ILE A 47 0.51 -6.72 -15.49
CA ILE A 47 0.90 -5.33 -15.78
C ILE A 47 1.80 -4.83 -14.64
N PRO A 48 2.86 -4.04 -14.92
CA PRO A 48 3.69 -3.44 -13.88
C PRO A 48 2.91 -2.51 -12.95
N ILE A 49 3.16 -2.63 -11.64
CA ILE A 49 2.50 -1.82 -10.61
C ILE A 49 3.53 -0.92 -9.93
N ARG A 50 3.19 0.36 -9.78
CA ARG A 50 3.99 1.32 -9.00
C ARG A 50 3.42 1.43 -7.60
N ILE A 51 4.31 1.50 -6.61
CA ILE A 51 3.96 1.74 -5.20
C ILE A 51 4.54 3.06 -4.73
N GLN A 52 3.74 3.84 -4.00
CA GLN A 52 4.16 5.08 -3.37
C GLN A 52 3.66 5.13 -1.94
N TYR A 53 4.54 5.47 -1.01
CA TYR A 53 4.13 5.70 0.37
C TYR A 53 3.37 7.02 0.49
N LYS A 54 2.20 7.00 1.14
CA LYS A 54 1.34 8.18 1.35
C LYS A 54 1.39 8.71 2.78
N GLY A 55 1.47 7.83 3.79
CA GLY A 55 1.47 8.27 5.19
C GLY A 55 1.16 7.15 6.19
N VAL A 56 0.95 7.54 7.45
CA VAL A 56 0.49 6.64 8.53
C VAL A 56 -0.88 7.09 9.00
N ARG A 57 -1.81 6.14 9.11
CA ARG A 57 -3.07 6.30 9.83
C ARG A 57 -2.93 5.67 11.21
N TYR A 58 -3.28 6.43 12.23
CA TYR A 58 -3.46 5.92 13.57
C TYR A 58 -4.93 5.54 13.72
N CYS A 59 -5.22 4.26 13.99
CA CYS A 59 -6.57 3.93 14.46
C CYS A 59 -6.68 4.54 15.87
N ASN A 60 -7.41 5.64 16.00
CA ASN A 60 -7.83 6.15 17.29
C ASN A 60 -8.72 5.08 17.91
N GLU A 61 -8.20 4.34 18.88
CA GLU A 61 -9.05 3.55 19.77
C GLU A 61 -9.65 4.42 20.90
N ASP A 62 -9.28 5.71 21.03
CA ASP A 62 -9.81 6.59 22.09
C ASP A 62 -9.92 8.06 21.63
N ILE A 63 -11.01 8.40 20.93
CA ILE A 63 -11.68 9.69 21.16
C ILE A 63 -13.14 9.35 21.39
N ALA A 64 -13.47 9.01 22.64
CA ALA A 64 -14.81 8.98 23.19
C ALA A 64 -14.76 9.65 24.56
#